data_AF-A0A1L5PLM4-F1
#
_entry.id   AF-A0A1L5PLM4-F1
#
_cell.length_a   1.000
_cell.length_b   1.000
_cell.length_c   1.000
_cell.angle_alpha   90.00
_cell.angle_beta   90.00
_cell.angle_gamma   90.00
#
_symmetry.space_group_name_H-M   'P 1'
#
loop_
_entity.id
_entity.type
_entity.pdbx_description
1 polymer ?
#
loop_
_entity_poly.entity_id
_entity_poly.type
_entity_poly.pdbx_seq_one_letter_code
_entity_poly.pdbx_strand_id
1 'polypeptide(L)'
;MPRLDRKQSFGTLLETVTQQRLSQVASDALVELAKQLWYEERDLVPVLQREVAGKLREPEQKLRALYLVDLLRRFPCVSTDKAARLKGFVSSWSNLKPAERSPRATQLVSRYQLDKLAYEWGLEEDVSKQMQDVLAFQTRHYAATQGVKTGYSEPTPVS
;
A
#
# COMPACT_ATOMS: atom_id res chain seq x y z
N MET A 1 -1.34 35.24 -5.11
CA MET A 1 -0.47 34.08 -5.32
C MET A 1 -1.21 32.84 -4.82
N PRO A 2 -1.67 31.93 -5.69
CA PRO A 2 -2.23 30.68 -5.22
C PRO A 2 -1.11 29.83 -4.61
N ARG A 3 -1.33 29.33 -3.40
CA ARG A 3 -0.43 28.36 -2.76
C ARG A 3 -0.46 27.11 -3.63
N LEU A 4 0.66 26.77 -4.24
CA LEU A 4 0.86 25.43 -4.80
C LEU A 4 0.62 24.46 -3.64
N ASP A 5 -0.49 23.74 -3.68
CA ASP A 5 -0.77 22.60 -2.81
C ASP A 5 0.42 21.64 -2.92
N ARG A 6 1.36 21.75 -1.97
CA ARG A 6 2.55 20.92 -1.94
C ARG A 6 2.07 19.52 -1.59
N LYS A 7 1.87 18.68 -2.60
CA LYS A 7 1.58 17.26 -2.43
C LYS A 7 2.54 16.70 -1.38
N GLN A 8 1.98 16.07 -0.34
CA GLN A 8 2.77 15.44 0.71
C GLN A 8 3.66 14.37 0.09
N SER A 9 4.89 14.23 0.59
CA SER A 9 5.79 13.19 0.10
C SER A 9 5.28 11.81 0.48
N PHE A 10 5.58 10.79 -0.34
CA PHE A 10 5.15 9.41 -0.11
C PHE A 10 5.48 8.93 1.31
N GLY A 11 6.66 9.25 1.83
CA GLY A 11 7.06 8.86 3.18
C GLY A 11 6.22 9.50 4.28
N THR A 12 5.95 10.81 4.18
CA THR A 12 5.09 11.54 5.14
C THR A 12 3.65 11.04 5.09
N LEU A 13 3.16 10.74 3.89
CA LEU A 13 1.81 10.23 3.71
C LEU A 13 1.67 8.81 4.26
N LEU A 14 2.67 7.95 4.02
CA LEU A 14 2.72 6.60 4.59
C LEU A 14 2.74 6.64 6.12
N GLU A 15 3.56 7.53 6.71
CA GLU A 15 3.59 7.75 8.16
C GLU A 15 2.21 8.16 8.69
N THR A 16 1.59 9.15 8.06
CA THR A 16 0.26 9.68 8.45
C THR A 16 -0.83 8.60 8.39
N VAL A 17 -0.90 7.87 7.27
CA VAL A 17 -1.91 6.82 7.05
C VAL A 17 -1.74 5.67 8.05
N THR A 18 -0.53 5.39 8.50
CA THR A 18 -0.24 4.24 9.37
C THR A 18 -0.26 4.58 10.87
N GLN A 19 -0.25 5.87 11.21
CA GLN A 19 -0.24 6.36 12.59
C GLN A 19 -1.53 6.01 13.35
N GLN A 20 -2.66 5.97 12.65
CA GLN A 20 -3.95 5.61 13.21
C GLN A 20 -4.44 4.27 12.67
N ARG A 21 -5.59 3.82 13.17
CA ARG A 21 -6.28 2.64 12.65
C ARG A 21 -6.59 2.82 11.16
N LEU A 22 -6.22 1.85 10.34
CA LEU A 22 -6.46 1.81 8.89
C LEU A 22 -7.95 1.99 8.58
N SER A 23 -8.81 1.40 9.40
CA SER A 23 -10.27 1.53 9.29
C SER A 23 -10.82 2.94 9.55
N GLN A 24 -9.99 3.86 10.06
CA GLN A 24 -10.33 5.25 10.37
C GLN A 24 -9.61 6.26 9.46
N VAL A 25 -8.70 5.80 8.59
CA VAL A 25 -8.00 6.65 7.62
C VAL A 25 -9.00 7.27 6.65
N ALA A 26 -8.84 8.57 6.39
CA ALA A 26 -9.60 9.29 5.38
C ALA A 26 -9.28 8.74 3.98
N SER A 27 -10.32 8.47 3.19
CA SER A 27 -10.16 7.91 1.84
C SER A 27 -9.20 8.71 0.97
N ASP A 28 -9.24 10.05 1.02
CA ASP A 28 -8.35 10.91 0.23
C ASP A 28 -6.87 10.68 0.50
N ALA A 29 -6.49 10.44 1.76
CA ALA A 29 -5.09 10.16 2.12
C ALA A 29 -4.64 8.79 1.58
N LEU A 30 -5.52 7.79 1.64
CA LEU A 30 -5.25 6.46 1.09
C LEU A 30 -5.20 6.49 -0.45
N VAL A 31 -6.09 7.25 -1.08
CA VAL A 31 -6.12 7.49 -2.53
C VAL A 31 -4.82 8.13 -3.00
N GLU A 32 -4.35 9.19 -2.33
CA GLU A 32 -3.10 9.84 -2.70
C GLU A 32 -1.90 8.91 -2.48
N LEU A 33 -1.90 8.10 -1.42
CA LEU A 33 -0.85 7.11 -1.16
C LEU A 33 -0.80 6.07 -2.28
N ALA A 34 -1.98 5.56 -2.68
CA ALA A 34 -2.11 4.62 -3.79
C ALA A 34 -1.63 5.22 -5.11
N LYS A 35 -2.03 6.45 -5.43
CA LYS A 35 -1.59 7.14 -6.66
C LYS A 35 -0.08 7.33 -6.71
N GLN A 36 0.55 7.75 -5.61
CA GLN A 36 2.01 7.87 -5.55
C GLN A 36 2.67 6.50 -5.71
N LEU A 37 2.16 5.47 -5.03
CA LEU A 37 2.68 4.11 -5.19
C LEU A 37 2.51 3.58 -6.61
N TRP A 38 1.41 3.86 -7.29
CA TRP A 38 1.16 3.35 -8.64
C TRP A 38 1.92 4.13 -9.70
N TYR A 39 1.81 5.46 -9.68
CA TYR A 39 2.15 6.31 -10.82
C TYR A 39 3.42 7.15 -10.65
N GLU A 40 4.00 7.24 -9.45
CA GLU A 40 5.30 7.92 -9.30
C GLU A 40 6.40 7.10 -10.00
N GLU A 41 7.14 7.71 -10.93
CA GLU A 41 8.23 7.03 -11.65
C GLU A 41 9.45 6.75 -10.76
N ARG A 42 9.61 7.55 -9.71
CA ARG A 42 10.69 7.42 -8.73
C ARG A 42 10.66 6.04 -8.08
N ASP A 43 11.84 5.47 -7.85
CA ASP A 43 11.94 4.29 -7.02
C ASP A 43 11.60 4.60 -5.55
N LEU A 44 10.53 3.97 -5.06
CA LEU A 44 10.03 4.14 -3.70
C LEU A 44 10.74 3.26 -2.69
N VAL A 45 11.52 2.25 -3.12
CA VAL A 45 12.20 1.32 -2.20
C VAL A 45 13.12 2.05 -1.21
N PRO A 46 13.97 3.01 -1.61
CA PRO A 46 14.80 3.75 -0.66
C PRO A 46 13.98 4.59 0.34
N VAL A 47 12.83 5.12 -0.09
CA VAL A 47 11.91 5.86 0.80
C VAL A 47 11.31 4.89 1.82
N LEU A 48 10.75 3.79 1.34
CA LEU A 48 10.16 2.74 2.16
C LEU A 48 11.14 2.17 3.18
N GLN A 49 12.40 1.90 2.78
CA GLN A 49 13.45 1.45 3.69
C GLN A 49 13.70 2.46 4.80
N ARG A 50 13.85 3.74 4.47
CA ARG A 50 14.05 4.80 5.46
C ARG A 50 12.88 4.91 6.42
N GLU A 51 11.64 4.89 5.91
CA GLU A 51 10.46 5.00 6.76
C GLU A 51 10.32 3.77 7.68
N VAL A 52 10.31 2.55 7.13
CA VAL A 52 10.07 1.31 7.91
C VAL A 52 11.23 0.96 8.85
N ALA A 53 12.48 1.16 8.44
CA ALA A 53 13.64 0.87 9.27
C ALA A 53 13.90 1.94 10.33
N GLY A 54 13.70 3.21 9.99
CA GLY A 54 14.16 4.34 10.81
C GLY A 54 13.06 5.18 11.46
N LYS A 55 12.00 5.52 10.74
CA LYS A 55 11.02 6.52 11.21
C LYS A 55 9.81 5.95 11.90
N LEU A 56 9.19 4.92 11.32
CA LEU A 56 8.02 4.28 11.92
C LEU A 56 8.48 3.58 13.20
N ARG A 57 8.03 4.05 14.36
CA ARG A 57 8.53 3.58 15.66
C ARG A 57 7.75 2.37 16.16
N GLU A 58 6.44 2.43 16.01
CA GLU A 58 5.55 1.40 16.54
C GLU A 58 5.55 0.14 15.65
N PRO A 59 5.65 -1.07 16.22
CA PRO A 59 5.59 -2.31 15.45
C PRO A 59 4.32 -2.42 14.60
N GLU A 60 3.16 -2.04 15.17
CA GLU A 60 1.89 -2.07 14.45
C GLU A 60 1.89 -1.11 13.25
N GLN A 61 2.48 0.07 13.39
CA GLN A 61 2.62 1.05 12.30
C GLN A 61 3.46 0.47 11.15
N LYS A 62 4.54 -0.26 11.44
CA LYS A 62 5.33 -0.97 10.43
C LYS A 62 4.52 -2.05 9.72
N LEU A 63 3.74 -2.84 10.47
CA LEU A 63 2.88 -3.87 9.89
C LEU A 63 1.81 -3.28 8.97
N ARG A 64 1.19 -2.16 9.38
CA ARG A 64 0.25 -1.39 8.54
C ARG A 64 0.92 -0.91 7.26
N ALA A 65 2.13 -0.35 7.34
CA ALA A 65 2.88 0.11 6.17
C ALA A 65 3.19 -1.04 5.19
N LEU A 66 3.67 -2.17 5.71
CA LEU A 66 4.01 -3.34 4.91
C LEU A 66 2.78 -3.97 4.25
N TYR A 67 1.67 -4.06 4.99
CA TYR A 67 0.38 -4.48 4.47
C TYR A 67 -0.07 -3.60 3.28
N LEU A 68 -0.04 -2.26 3.44
CA LEU A 68 -0.47 -1.34 2.38
C LEU A 68 0.38 -1.47 1.13
N VAL A 69 1.71 -1.57 1.27
CA VAL A 69 2.62 -1.76 0.13
C VAL A 69 2.38 -3.11 -0.55
N ASP A 70 2.21 -4.18 0.23
CA ASP A 70 1.95 -5.53 -0.30
C ASP A 70 0.59 -5.63 -0.99
N LEU A 71 -0.41 -4.90 -0.51
CA LEU A 71 -1.72 -4.80 -1.14
C LEU A 71 -1.63 -4.00 -2.45
N LEU A 72 -1.13 -2.77 -2.38
CA LEU A 72 -1.16 -1.83 -3.50
C LEU A 72 -0.26 -2.23 -4.67
N ARG A 73 0.84 -2.95 -4.42
CA ARG A 73 1.72 -3.44 -5.49
C ARG A 73 1.10 -4.52 -6.37
N ARG A 74 -0.01 -5.14 -5.94
CA ARG A 74 -0.67 -6.27 -6.64
C ARG A 74 -1.64 -5.80 -7.73
N PHE A 75 -1.89 -4.49 -7.82
CA PHE A 75 -2.81 -3.96 -8.82
C PHE A 75 -2.19 -3.94 -10.22
N PRO A 76 -2.97 -4.27 -11.28
CA PRO A 76 -2.47 -4.33 -12.66
C PRO A 76 -1.95 -2.99 -13.23
N CYS A 77 -2.30 -1.86 -12.61
CA CYS A 77 -1.74 -0.56 -13.00
C CYS A 77 -0.26 -0.40 -12.64
N VAL A 78 0.28 -1.22 -11.73
CA VAL A 78 1.70 -1.22 -11.37
C VAL A 78 2.49 -2.01 -12.42
N SER A 79 3.57 -1.43 -12.95
CA SER A 79 4.47 -2.15 -13.86
C SER A 79 5.10 -3.36 -13.20
N THR A 80 5.36 -4.43 -13.95
CA THR A 80 5.94 -5.69 -13.45
C THR A 80 7.24 -5.45 -12.72
N ASP A 81 8.11 -4.60 -13.27
CA ASP A 81 9.39 -4.23 -12.65
C ASP A 81 9.21 -3.54 -11.28
N LYS A 82 8.26 -2.61 -11.18
CA LYS A 82 7.97 -1.89 -9.94
C LYS A 82 7.32 -2.83 -8.92
N ALA A 83 6.38 -3.66 -9.34
CA ALA A 83 5.74 -4.67 -8.50
C ALA A 83 6.76 -5.68 -7.95
N ALA A 84 7.76 -6.09 -8.75
CA ALA A 84 8.84 -6.97 -8.35
C ALA A 84 9.78 -6.31 -7.32
N ARG A 85 10.17 -5.04 -7.52
CA ARG A 85 10.96 -4.29 -6.53
C ARG A 85 10.22 -4.14 -5.21
N LEU A 86 8.95 -3.75 -5.25
CA LEU A 86 8.10 -3.64 -4.07
C LEU A 86 7.89 -4.99 -3.38
N LYS A 87 7.77 -6.08 -4.15
CA LYS A 87 7.75 -7.45 -3.60
C LYS A 87 9.04 -7.75 -2.84
N GLY A 88 10.19 -7.49 -3.44
CA GLY A 88 11.50 -7.70 -2.83
C GLY A 88 11.64 -6.93 -1.52
N PHE A 89 11.23 -5.65 -1.51
CA PHE A 89 11.15 -4.85 -0.29
C PHE A 89 10.26 -5.49 0.76
N VAL A 90 9.01 -5.84 0.44
CA VAL A 90 8.09 -6.43 1.40
C VAL A 90 8.62 -7.77 1.94
N SER A 91 9.22 -8.60 1.09
CA SER A 91 9.80 -9.89 1.46
C SER A 91 10.99 -9.76 2.42
N SER A 92 11.78 -8.68 2.35
CA SER A 92 12.88 -8.44 3.28
C SER A 92 12.42 -8.16 4.71
N TRP A 93 11.12 -7.91 4.92
CA TRP A 93 10.49 -7.70 6.23
C TRP A 93 9.55 -8.83 6.65
N SER A 94 9.61 -9.98 5.97
CA SER A 94 8.76 -11.14 6.27
C SER A 94 8.92 -11.67 7.70
N ASN A 95 10.09 -11.45 8.31
CA ASN A 95 10.39 -11.76 9.71
C ASN A 95 9.53 -10.97 10.72
N LEU A 96 8.90 -9.86 10.32
CA LEU A 96 7.98 -9.12 11.17
C LEU A 96 6.59 -9.74 11.26
N LYS A 97 6.24 -10.67 10.36
CA LYS A 97 4.95 -11.38 10.46
C LYS A 97 4.94 -12.19 11.75
N PRO A 98 3.93 -12.02 12.61
CA PRO A 98 3.87 -12.78 13.85
C PRO A 98 3.68 -14.28 13.55
N ALA A 99 4.34 -15.12 14.36
CA ALA A 99 4.24 -16.58 14.26
C ALA A 99 2.81 -17.06 14.56
N GLU A 100 2.14 -16.41 15.51
CA GLU A 100 0.76 -16.69 15.89
C GLU A 100 -0.11 -15.46 15.64
N ARG A 101 -1.35 -15.69 15.16
CA ARG A 101 -2.32 -14.62 14.93
C ARG A 101 -3.19 -14.45 16.16
N SER A 102 -3.62 -13.22 16.42
CA SER A 102 -4.50 -12.98 17.55
C SER A 102 -5.83 -13.72 17.36
N PRO A 103 -6.46 -14.22 18.44
CA PRO A 103 -7.77 -14.86 18.35
C PRO A 103 -8.83 -13.96 17.70
N ARG A 104 -8.72 -12.65 17.92
CA ARG A 104 -9.61 -11.65 17.32
C ARG A 104 -9.39 -11.53 15.81
N ALA A 105 -8.16 -11.47 15.32
CA ALA A 105 -7.88 -11.46 13.87
C ALA A 105 -8.45 -12.72 13.20
N THR A 106 -8.28 -13.89 13.83
CA THR A 106 -8.84 -15.17 13.38
C THR A 106 -10.37 -15.16 13.31
N GLN A 107 -11.02 -14.54 14.30
CA GLN A 107 -12.47 -14.37 14.30
C GLN A 107 -12.96 -13.41 13.19
N LEU A 108 -12.24 -12.30 12.96
CA LEU A 108 -12.61 -11.32 11.94
C LEU A 108 -12.48 -11.90 10.53
N VAL A 109 -11.37 -12.61 10.23
CA VAL A 109 -11.16 -13.21 8.90
C VAL A 109 -12.16 -14.34 8.63
N SER A 110 -12.51 -15.15 9.64
CA SER A 110 -13.52 -16.22 9.48
C SER A 110 -14.94 -15.71 9.24
N ARG A 111 -15.21 -14.45 9.61
CA ARG A 111 -16.48 -13.75 9.36
C ARG A 111 -16.45 -12.88 8.11
N TYR A 112 -15.39 -12.92 7.31
CA TYR A 112 -15.19 -12.04 6.15
C TYR A 112 -15.19 -10.55 6.48
N GLN A 113 -14.78 -10.19 7.71
CA GLN A 113 -14.69 -8.81 8.20
C GLN A 113 -13.27 -8.26 8.21
N LEU A 114 -12.31 -9.07 7.74
CA LEU A 114 -10.90 -8.71 7.63
C LEU A 114 -10.33 -9.32 6.36
N ASP A 115 -9.66 -8.51 5.57
CA ASP A 115 -8.90 -8.94 4.40
C ASP A 115 -7.84 -9.98 4.79
N LYS A 116 -7.71 -11.03 3.95
CA LYS A 116 -6.77 -12.12 4.19
C LYS A 116 -5.32 -11.62 4.25
N LEU A 117 -4.97 -10.62 3.43
CA LEU A 117 -3.61 -10.09 3.43
C LEU A 117 -3.31 -9.32 4.72
N ALA A 118 -4.27 -8.54 5.23
CA ALA A 118 -4.15 -7.89 6.55
C ALA A 118 -3.94 -8.93 7.66
N TYR A 119 -4.73 -10.01 7.66
CA TYR A 119 -4.56 -11.13 8.58
C TYR A 119 -3.17 -11.79 8.47
N GLU A 120 -2.65 -12.01 7.25
CA GLU A 120 -1.29 -12.52 7.01
C GLU A 120 -0.17 -11.58 7.47
N TRP A 121 -0.46 -10.28 7.61
CA TRP A 121 0.44 -9.32 8.24
C TRP A 121 0.25 -9.20 9.76
N GLY A 122 -0.79 -9.82 10.31
CA GLY A 122 -1.04 -9.90 11.75
C GLY A 122 -1.88 -8.74 12.26
N LEU A 123 -2.55 -8.04 11.35
CA LEU A 123 -3.44 -6.93 11.67
C LEU A 123 -4.83 -7.45 12.03
N GLU A 124 -5.53 -6.68 12.86
CA GLU A 124 -6.95 -6.89 13.18
C GLU A 124 -7.86 -5.89 12.43
N GLU A 125 -7.28 -5.20 11.46
CA GLU A 125 -7.94 -4.17 10.67
C GLU A 125 -7.36 -4.14 9.25
N ASP A 126 -8.13 -3.57 8.34
CA ASP A 126 -7.77 -3.42 6.94
C ASP A 126 -8.25 -2.07 6.40
N VAL A 127 -8.14 -1.89 5.08
CA VAL A 127 -8.63 -0.73 4.34
C VAL A 127 -9.85 -1.07 3.46
N SER A 128 -10.55 -2.17 3.73
CA SER A 128 -11.63 -2.67 2.86
C SER A 128 -12.74 -1.64 2.67
N LYS A 129 -13.03 -0.83 3.69
CA LYS A 129 -14.07 0.22 3.64
C LYS A 129 -13.70 1.38 2.70
N GLN A 130 -12.44 1.77 2.68
CA GLN A 130 -11.94 2.88 1.85
C GLN A 130 -11.53 2.43 0.44
N MET A 131 -11.39 1.12 0.23
CA MET A 131 -10.88 0.58 -1.02
C MET A 131 -11.76 0.95 -2.22
N GLN A 132 -13.07 1.11 -2.04
CA GLN A 132 -13.97 1.53 -3.11
C GLN A 132 -13.52 2.84 -3.78
N ASP A 133 -13.07 3.83 -2.99
CA ASP A 133 -12.59 5.12 -3.50
C ASP A 133 -11.23 4.99 -4.19
N VAL A 134 -10.38 4.10 -3.67
CA VAL A 134 -9.04 3.81 -4.21
C VAL A 134 -9.13 3.12 -5.58
N LEU A 135 -10.08 2.19 -5.75
CA LEU A 135 -10.24 1.40 -6.98
C LEU A 135 -10.62 2.21 -8.21
N ALA A 136 -11.20 3.41 -8.04
CA ALA A 136 -11.48 4.31 -9.15
C ALA A 136 -10.19 4.69 -9.92
N PHE A 137 -9.06 4.69 -9.22
CA PHE A 137 -7.79 5.17 -9.73
C PHE A 137 -6.88 4.08 -10.27
N GLN A 138 -7.16 2.79 -10.09
CA GLN A 138 -6.31 1.73 -10.67
C GLN A 138 -6.68 1.38 -12.13
N THR A 139 -7.75 1.95 -12.69
CA THR A 139 -8.27 1.53 -14.01
C THR A 139 -7.31 1.84 -15.16
N ARG A 140 -7.39 1.08 -16.25
CA ARG A 140 -6.63 1.35 -17.49
C ARG A 140 -6.89 2.76 -18.04
N HIS A 141 -8.14 3.23 -17.93
CA HIS A 141 -8.51 4.57 -18.38
C HIS A 141 -7.80 5.64 -17.56
N TYR A 142 -7.87 5.57 -16.23
CA TYR A 142 -7.17 6.53 -15.38
C TYR A 142 -5.65 6.45 -15.57
N ALA A 143 -5.08 5.24 -15.62
CA ALA A 143 -3.65 5.02 -15.87
C ALA A 143 -3.16 5.72 -17.15
N ALA A 144 -3.94 5.66 -18.24
CA ALA A 144 -3.59 6.33 -19.49
C ALA A 144 -3.52 7.86 -19.36
N THR A 145 -4.30 8.46 -18.45
CA THR A 145 -4.24 9.92 -18.19
C THR A 145 -2.98 10.35 -17.45
N GLN A 146 -2.25 9.42 -16.81
CA GLN A 146 -1.07 9.75 -16.01
C GLN A 146 0.19 9.96 -16.86
N GLY A 147 0.19 9.51 -18.12
CA GLY A 147 1.33 9.69 -19.03
C GLY A 147 2.61 8.92 -18.65
N VAL A 148 2.51 7.96 -17.73
CA VAL A 148 3.64 7.12 -17.25
C VAL A 148 3.49 5.68 -17.72
N LYS A 149 4.60 4.92 -17.73
CA LYS A 149 4.56 3.48 -18.00
C LYS A 149 3.84 2.76 -16.85
N THR A 150 2.82 1.97 -17.17
CA THR A 150 2.02 1.21 -16.21
C THR A 150 2.02 -0.27 -16.58
N GLY A 151 1.51 -1.13 -15.70
CA GLY A 151 1.37 -2.56 -16.00
C GLY A 151 0.43 -2.84 -17.18
N TYR A 152 -0.50 -1.94 -17.50
CA TYR A 152 -1.34 -2.04 -18.70
C TYR A 152 -0.63 -1.75 -20.02
N SER A 153 0.57 -1.17 -19.96
CA SER A 153 1.41 -0.88 -21.12
C SER A 153 2.36 -2.03 -21.45
N GLU A 154 2.43 -3.05 -20.59
CA GLU A 154 3.34 -4.18 -20.76
C GLU A 154 2.70 -5.27 -21.64
N PRO A 155 3.49 -5.93 -22.51
CA PRO A 155 3.00 -7.07 -23.25
C PRO A 155 2.62 -8.18 -22.25
N THR A 156 1.50 -8.86 -22.51
CA THR A 156 1.07 -9.99 -21.69
C THR A 156 2.20 -11.03 -21.65
N PRO A 157 2.63 -11.50 -20.47
CA PRO A 157 3.66 -12.52 -20.39
C PRO A 157 3.17 -13.75 -21.17
N VAL A 158 3.96 -14.17 -22.17
CA VAL A 158 3.78 -15.44 -22.86
C VAL A 158 4.17 -16.53 -21.87
N SER A 159 3.17 -17.33 -21.46
CA SER A 159 3.33 -18.49 -20.57
C SER A 159 4.19 -19.59 -21.21
#